data_AF-A0A4R1RRR3-F1
#
_entry.id   AF-A0A4R1RRR3-F1
#
_cell.length_a   1.000
_cell.length_b   1.000
_cell.length_c   1.000
_cell.angle_alpha   90.00
_cell.angle_beta   90.00
_cell.angle_gamma   90.00
#
_symmetry.space_group_name_H-M   'P 1'
#
loop_
_entity.id
_entity.type
_entity.pdbx_description
1 polymer ?
#
loop_
_entity_poly.entity_id
_entity_poly.type
_entity_poly.pdbx_seq_one_letter_code
_entity_poly.pdbx_strand_id
1 'polypeptide(L)'
;MKNAINNTKKGFLMVTMCATLLGFANEASFSTIKDDAKKTALTLTDVKVGNQLSIKDANGILLYTEQIQKSGNYIKGFDFTSLPDGEYVFELDKDVEIKTIPFTVSKTSISINRAKETTSFKPQLRQKDNLLFVTKLSPNLEAVKISVYANNDSDYQLVHAESIKDVQNVQRVFKLEKGNYKIVISSDNKEFTEFINN
;
A
#
# COMPACT_ATOMS: atom_id res chain seq x y z
N MET A 1 -6.56 49.18 15.62
CA MET A 1 -7.10 47.81 15.43
C MET A 1 -5.90 46.87 15.33
N LYS A 2 -5.72 45.97 16.31
CA LYS A 2 -4.53 45.11 16.41
C LYS A 2 -4.76 43.82 15.61
N ASN A 3 -3.90 43.55 14.64
CA ASN A 3 -3.93 42.32 13.85
C ASN A 3 -3.32 41.17 14.66
N ALA A 4 -4.14 40.17 15.00
CA ALA A 4 -3.68 38.92 15.57
C ALA A 4 -3.39 37.93 14.44
N ILE A 5 -2.11 37.60 14.24
CA ILE A 5 -1.69 36.49 13.39
C ILE A 5 -1.67 35.24 14.27
N ASN A 6 -2.71 34.41 14.15
CA ASN A 6 -2.79 33.12 14.82
C ASN A 6 -1.98 32.08 14.03
N ASN A 7 -0.72 31.87 14.42
CA ASN A 7 0.10 30.76 13.93
C ASN A 7 -0.37 29.44 14.57
N THR A 8 -1.31 28.75 13.94
CA THR A 8 -1.60 27.33 14.24
C THR A 8 -0.42 26.46 13.83
N LYS A 9 0.46 26.17 14.80
CA LYS A 9 1.48 25.13 14.69
C LYS A 9 0.78 23.77 14.62
N LYS A 10 0.56 23.26 13.40
CA LYS A 10 0.25 21.84 13.19
C LYS A 10 1.53 21.06 13.50
N GLY A 11 1.67 20.58 14.73
CA GLY A 11 2.77 19.71 15.12
C GLY A 11 2.60 18.35 14.44
N PHE A 12 3.56 17.99 13.58
CA PHE A 12 3.66 16.64 13.02
C PHE A 12 4.17 15.73 14.15
N LEU A 13 3.27 14.98 14.79
CA LEU A 13 3.66 14.03 15.83
C LEU A 13 4.26 12.80 15.14
N MET A 14 5.57 12.78 14.95
CA MET A 14 6.29 11.61 14.45
C MET A 14 6.41 10.61 15.61
N VAL A 15 5.51 9.63 15.66
CA VAL A 15 5.57 8.55 16.65
C VAL A 15 6.66 7.57 16.21
N THR A 16 7.77 7.55 16.93
CA THR A 16 8.83 6.54 16.73
C THR A 16 8.38 5.21 17.34
N MET A 17 7.86 4.31 16.52
CA MET A 17 7.60 2.93 16.94
C MET A 17 8.93 2.15 17.02
N CYS A 18 9.31 1.73 18.22
CA CYS A 18 10.44 0.83 18.42
C CYS A 18 10.04 -0.62 18.09
N ALA A 19 10.80 -1.27 17.22
CA ALA A 19 10.60 -2.65 16.81
C ALA A 19 11.58 -3.57 17.54
N THR A 20 11.08 -4.56 18.29
CA THR A 20 11.91 -5.59 18.94
C THR A 20 12.02 -6.83 18.04
N LEU A 21 13.24 -7.28 17.75
CA LEU A 21 13.50 -8.54 17.04
C LEU A 21 13.39 -9.71 18.03
N LEU A 22 12.38 -10.57 17.86
CA LEU A 22 12.29 -11.84 18.59
C LEU A 22 12.61 -12.99 17.62
N GLY A 23 13.63 -13.77 17.93
CA GLY A 23 13.96 -14.99 17.20
C GLY A 23 13.22 -16.18 17.81
N PHE A 24 12.26 -16.75 17.09
CA PHE A 24 11.58 -17.99 17.49
C PHE A 24 11.85 -19.11 16.49
N ALA A 25 12.12 -20.31 17.03
CA ALA A 25 12.22 -21.55 16.29
C ALA A 25 10.83 -22.07 15.89
N ASN A 26 10.82 -22.88 14.85
CA ASN A 26 9.67 -23.33 14.07
C ASN A 26 8.64 -24.11 14.90
N GLU A 27 7.47 -23.52 15.16
CA GLU A 27 6.14 -24.16 15.21
C GLU A 27 5.08 -23.06 15.35
N ALA A 28 4.03 -23.09 14.52
CA ALA A 28 2.98 -22.08 14.49
C ALA A 28 2.11 -22.16 15.76
N SER A 29 2.50 -21.45 16.81
CA SER A 29 1.66 -21.19 17.98
C SER A 29 1.83 -19.73 18.42
N PHE A 30 0.74 -18.96 18.33
CA PHE A 30 0.69 -17.59 18.85
C PHE A 30 0.39 -17.67 20.34
N SER A 31 1.33 -17.22 21.17
CA SER A 31 1.03 -16.83 22.54
C SER A 31 0.77 -15.33 22.59
N THR A 32 -0.45 -14.93 22.93
CA THR A 32 -0.72 -13.58 23.39
C THR A 32 0.02 -13.44 24.72
N ILE A 33 1.13 -12.69 24.75
CA ILE A 33 1.88 -12.46 25.99
C ILE A 33 0.96 -11.62 26.89
N LYS A 34 0.40 -12.26 27.92
CA LYS A 34 -0.63 -11.72 28.81
C LYS A 34 -0.18 -10.55 29.70
N ASP A 35 1.06 -10.09 29.60
CA ASP A 35 1.60 -9.04 30.48
C ASP A 35 1.85 -7.69 29.81
N ASP A 36 1.62 -7.55 28.49
CA ASP A 36 1.65 -6.24 27.86
C ASP A 36 0.70 -6.17 26.66
N ALA A 37 -0.55 -5.79 26.92
CA ALA A 37 -1.67 -6.15 26.07
C ALA A 37 -1.70 -5.44 24.70
N LYS A 38 -0.80 -4.49 24.46
CA LYS A 38 -0.61 -3.81 23.16
C LYS A 38 0.61 -4.34 22.37
N LYS A 39 1.21 -5.46 22.78
CA LYS A 39 2.28 -6.12 22.02
C LYS A 39 1.74 -7.30 21.22
N THR A 40 2.20 -7.47 19.98
CA THR A 40 1.88 -8.63 19.15
C THR A 40 3.04 -8.96 18.22
N ALA A 41 3.13 -10.21 17.78
CA ALA A 41 3.91 -10.54 16.60
C ALA A 41 3.07 -10.33 15.33
N LEU A 42 3.72 -10.17 14.19
CA LEU A 42 3.16 -10.32 12.86
C LEU A 42 3.96 -11.39 12.14
N THR A 43 3.26 -12.36 11.55
CA THR A 43 3.85 -13.41 10.72
C THR A 43 3.39 -13.21 9.29
N LEU A 44 4.34 -13.06 8.38
CA LEU A 44 4.11 -12.94 6.93
C LEU A 44 4.86 -14.10 6.25
N THR A 45 4.20 -14.77 5.31
CA THR A 45 4.82 -15.83 4.50
C THR A 45 5.14 -15.30 3.11
N ASP A 46 6.08 -15.96 2.44
CA ASP A 46 6.43 -15.70 1.04
C ASP A 46 6.79 -14.24 0.76
N VAL A 47 7.48 -13.60 1.71
CA VAL A 47 8.08 -12.28 1.49
C VAL A 47 9.37 -12.44 0.68
N LYS A 48 9.75 -11.39 -0.04
CA LYS A 48 11.02 -11.29 -0.75
C LYS A 48 11.83 -10.10 -0.25
N VAL A 49 13.15 -10.19 -0.42
CA VAL A 49 14.04 -9.04 -0.25
C VAL A 49 13.52 -7.85 -1.08
N GLY A 50 13.41 -6.69 -0.45
CA GLY A 50 12.92 -5.46 -1.08
C GLY A 50 11.39 -5.25 -1.00
N ASN A 51 10.60 -6.25 -0.57
CA ASN A 51 9.20 -6.00 -0.22
C ASN A 51 9.14 -4.99 0.93
N GLN A 52 8.11 -4.14 0.97
CA GLN A 52 7.98 -3.11 1.99
C GLN A 52 6.82 -3.42 2.92
N LEU A 53 7.08 -3.49 4.22
CA LEU A 53 6.06 -3.53 5.26
C LEU A 53 5.79 -2.11 5.76
N SER A 54 4.53 -1.76 5.92
CA SER A 54 4.10 -0.46 6.44
C SER A 54 2.95 -0.59 7.41
N ILE A 55 2.82 0.37 8.33
CA ILE A 55 1.66 0.51 9.20
C ILE A 55 1.04 1.87 8.95
N LYS A 56 -0.26 1.91 8.69
CA LYS A 56 -1.02 3.15 8.49
C LYS A 56 -2.19 3.23 9.47
N ASP A 57 -2.61 4.45 9.79
CA ASP A 57 -3.86 4.68 10.53
C ASP A 57 -5.10 4.64 9.62
N ALA A 58 -6.29 4.83 10.19
CA ALA A 58 -7.56 4.87 9.48
C ALA A 58 -7.66 5.95 8.40
N ASN A 59 -6.84 7.00 8.46
CA ASN A 59 -6.78 8.07 7.46
C ASN A 59 -5.70 7.80 6.39
N GLY A 60 -5.01 6.66 6.45
CA GLY A 60 -3.91 6.31 5.55
C GLY A 60 -2.57 6.98 5.90
N ILE A 61 -2.45 7.61 7.07
CA ILE A 61 -1.19 8.23 7.51
C ILE A 61 -0.18 7.13 7.84
N LEU A 62 1.00 7.21 7.21
CA LEU A 62 2.10 6.27 7.44
C LEU A 62 2.72 6.49 8.83
N LEU A 63 2.69 5.46 9.67
CA LEU A 63 3.24 5.46 11.03
C LEU A 63 4.55 4.68 11.13
N TYR A 64 4.71 3.66 10.29
CA TYR A 64 5.87 2.79 10.26
C TYR A 64 6.14 2.31 8.84
N THR A 65 7.40 2.16 8.47
CA THR A 65 7.81 1.49 7.23
C THR A 65 9.14 0.77 7.41
N GLU A 66 9.30 -0.36 6.72
CA GLU A 66 10.51 -1.17 6.71
C GLU A 66 10.62 -1.94 5.39
N GLN A 67 11.84 -2.06 4.87
CA GLN A 67 12.13 -3.00 3.79
C GLN A 67 12.54 -4.36 4.33
N ILE A 68 11.91 -5.41 3.80
CA ILE A 68 12.24 -6.81 4.09
C ILE A 68 13.64 -7.12 3.58
N GLN A 69 14.49 -7.63 4.47
CA GLN A 69 15.89 -7.93 4.18
C GLN A 69 16.16 -9.40 3.84
N LYS A 70 15.19 -10.30 4.10
CA LYS A 70 15.33 -11.74 3.85
C LYS A 70 14.03 -12.30 3.26
N SER A 71 14.15 -13.14 2.24
CA SER A 71 13.03 -13.84 1.66
C SER A 71 12.56 -15.01 2.54
N GLY A 72 11.30 -15.43 2.38
CA GLY A 72 10.71 -16.57 3.08
C GLY A 72 9.70 -16.15 4.15
N ASN A 73 9.77 -16.76 5.33
CA ASN A 73 8.91 -16.41 6.44
C ASN A 73 9.50 -15.25 7.24
N TYR A 74 8.68 -14.24 7.48
CA TYR A 74 9.01 -13.06 8.28
C TYR A 74 8.17 -13.04 9.54
N ILE A 75 8.84 -12.89 10.69
CA ILE A 75 8.20 -12.78 12.00
C ILE A 75 8.78 -11.55 12.67
N LYS A 76 7.93 -10.64 13.12
CA LYS A 76 8.36 -9.43 13.84
C LYS A 76 7.41 -9.07 14.96
N GLY A 77 7.98 -8.71 16.11
CA GLY A 77 7.25 -8.14 17.24
C GLY A 77 7.02 -6.64 17.06
N PHE A 78 5.82 -6.20 17.39
CA PHE A 78 5.42 -4.79 17.45
C PHE A 78 4.91 -4.45 18.85
N ASP A 79 5.31 -3.28 19.33
CA ASP A 79 4.80 -2.66 20.55
C ASP A 79 3.96 -1.45 20.15
N PHE A 80 2.65 -1.54 20.39
CA PHE A 80 1.67 -0.50 20.06
C PHE A 80 1.23 0.32 21.28
N THR A 81 1.94 0.25 22.40
CA THR A 81 1.60 0.99 23.63
C THR A 81 1.44 2.49 23.41
N SER A 82 2.24 3.07 22.51
CA SER A 82 2.21 4.49 22.14
C SER A 82 1.13 4.87 21.12
N LEU A 83 0.44 3.89 20.51
CA LEU A 83 -0.64 4.18 19.59
C LEU A 83 -1.95 4.47 20.35
N PRO A 84 -2.68 5.54 19.95
CA PRO A 84 -4.05 5.76 20.39
C PRO A 84 -4.96 4.57 20.10
N ASP A 85 -6.11 4.57 20.75
CA ASP A 85 -7.15 3.61 20.42
C ASP A 85 -7.73 3.95 19.03
N GLY A 86 -7.84 2.94 18.17
CA GLY A 86 -8.27 3.15 16.79
C GLY A 86 -8.01 1.98 15.86
N GLU A 87 -8.39 2.20 14.60
CA GLU A 87 -8.20 1.25 13.50
C GLU A 87 -6.90 1.57 12.75
N TYR A 88 -6.16 0.51 12.45
CA TYR A 88 -4.88 0.56 11.78
C TYR A 88 -4.77 -0.57 10.78
N VAL A 89 -3.75 -0.49 9.95
CA VAL A 89 -3.56 -1.46 8.88
C VAL A 89 -2.09 -1.75 8.67
N PHE A 90 -1.75 -3.04 8.61
CA PHE A 90 -0.48 -3.48 8.03
C PHE A 90 -0.65 -3.56 6.52
N GLU A 91 0.28 -2.97 5.78
CA GLU A 91 0.38 -3.05 4.33
C GLU A 91 1.71 -3.70 3.96
N LEU A 92 1.65 -4.85 3.30
CA LEU A 92 2.82 -5.50 2.71
C LEU A 92 2.77 -5.25 1.20
N ASP A 93 3.61 -4.32 0.75
CA ASP A 93 3.79 -3.97 -0.64
C ASP A 93 4.84 -4.90 -1.29
N LYS A 94 4.39 -5.71 -2.26
CA LYS A 94 5.21 -6.69 -3.00
C LYS A 94 5.33 -6.28 -4.47
N ASP A 95 6.04 -7.10 -5.24
CA ASP A 95 6.34 -6.83 -6.64
C ASP A 95 5.07 -6.59 -7.49
N VAL A 96 4.04 -7.44 -7.31
CA VAL A 96 2.83 -7.48 -8.16
C VAL A 96 1.52 -7.33 -7.38
N GLU A 97 1.58 -7.33 -6.05
CA GLU A 97 0.41 -7.30 -5.18
C GLU A 97 0.71 -6.50 -3.92
N ILE A 98 -0.35 -5.98 -3.31
CA ILE A 98 -0.34 -5.32 -2.01
C ILE A 98 -1.29 -6.11 -1.12
N LYS A 99 -0.76 -6.66 -0.02
CA LYS A 99 -1.56 -7.32 1.00
C LYS A 99 -1.84 -6.37 2.15
N THR A 100 -3.06 -6.43 2.66
CA THR A 100 -3.56 -5.49 3.65
C THR A 100 -4.21 -6.27 4.79
N ILE A 101 -3.72 -6.09 6.02
CA ILE A 101 -4.19 -6.80 7.21
C ILE A 101 -4.64 -5.75 8.25
N PRO A 102 -5.97 -5.56 8.44
CA PRO A 102 -6.49 -4.64 9.43
C PRO A 102 -6.23 -5.12 10.86
N PHE A 103 -6.02 -4.17 11.78
CA PHE A 103 -5.97 -4.44 13.21
C PHE A 103 -6.51 -3.25 14.02
N THR A 104 -7.02 -3.53 15.21
CA THR A 104 -7.56 -2.53 16.14
C THR A 104 -6.67 -2.47 17.36
N VAL A 105 -6.31 -1.26 17.79
CA VAL A 105 -5.72 -0.99 19.10
C VAL A 105 -6.81 -0.46 20.02
N SER A 106 -6.95 -1.05 21.19
CA SER A 106 -7.83 -0.58 22.27
C SER A 106 -7.02 -0.37 23.54
N LYS A 107 -7.59 0.34 24.51
CA LYS A 107 -6.93 0.69 25.78
C LYS A 107 -6.15 -0.45 26.43
N THR A 108 -6.67 -1.68 26.32
CA THR A 108 -6.12 -2.86 26.99
C THR A 108 -5.85 -4.03 26.05
N SER A 109 -5.92 -3.88 24.73
CA SER A 109 -5.65 -5.01 23.83
C SER A 109 -5.37 -4.57 22.39
N ILE A 110 -4.73 -5.46 21.64
CA ILE A 110 -4.67 -5.43 20.18
C ILE A 110 -5.45 -6.62 19.59
N SER A 111 -6.17 -6.39 18.50
CA SER A 111 -6.90 -7.41 17.76
C SER A 111 -6.57 -7.35 16.27
N ILE A 112 -5.91 -8.38 15.74
CA ILE A 112 -5.62 -8.50 14.29
C ILE A 112 -6.80 -9.17 13.60
N ASN A 113 -7.37 -8.51 12.58
CA ASN A 113 -8.53 -9.01 11.86
C ASN A 113 -8.14 -9.72 10.56
N ARG A 114 -7.60 -10.94 10.67
CA ARG A 114 -7.18 -11.77 9.51
C ARG A 114 -8.34 -12.12 8.57
N ALA A 115 -9.58 -12.20 9.07
CA ALA A 115 -10.75 -12.47 8.24
C ALA A 115 -11.08 -11.33 7.26
N LYS A 116 -10.52 -10.13 7.49
CA LYS A 116 -10.64 -8.96 6.61
C LYS A 116 -9.33 -8.68 5.85
N GLU A 117 -8.42 -9.65 5.77
CA GLU A 117 -7.24 -9.50 4.92
C GLU A 117 -7.66 -9.37 3.45
N THR A 118 -7.07 -8.41 2.74
CA THR A 118 -7.35 -8.18 1.32
C THR A 118 -6.06 -8.16 0.52
N THR A 119 -6.13 -8.65 -0.72
CA THR A 119 -5.06 -8.56 -1.71
C THR A 119 -5.52 -7.69 -2.87
N SER A 120 -4.72 -6.69 -3.23
CA SER A 120 -4.93 -5.84 -4.40
C SER A 120 -3.76 -6.03 -5.36
N PHE A 121 -4.04 -6.41 -6.60
CA PHE A 121 -3.00 -6.64 -7.60
C PHE A 121 -2.62 -5.33 -8.28
N LYS A 122 -1.32 -5.08 -8.45
CA LYS A 122 -0.82 -3.91 -9.18
C LYS A 122 -1.09 -4.07 -10.68
N PRO A 123 -1.41 -2.98 -11.40
CA PRO A 123 -1.44 -3.03 -12.85
C PRO A 123 -0.04 -3.32 -13.40
N GLN A 124 0.01 -4.07 -14.49
CA GLN A 124 1.25 -4.39 -15.21
C GLN A 124 1.19 -3.75 -16.60
N LEU A 125 2.23 -2.98 -16.91
CA LEU A 125 2.38 -2.30 -18.19
C LEU A 125 3.54 -2.93 -18.95
N ARG A 126 3.34 -3.13 -20.24
CA ARG A 126 4.39 -3.59 -21.14
C ARG A 126 4.30 -2.82 -22.43
N GLN A 127 5.38 -2.17 -22.81
CA GLN A 127 5.52 -1.59 -24.13
C GLN A 127 6.17 -2.59 -25.08
N LYS A 128 5.63 -2.69 -26.30
CA LYS A 128 6.27 -3.36 -27.42
C LYS A 128 6.03 -2.52 -28.67
N ASP A 129 7.09 -2.02 -29.27
CA ASP A 129 7.01 -1.06 -30.38
C ASP A 129 6.12 0.13 -29.97
N ASN A 130 5.16 0.50 -30.83
CA ASN A 130 4.19 1.56 -30.58
C ASN A 130 2.93 1.09 -29.82
N LEU A 131 2.95 -0.10 -29.20
CA LEU A 131 1.82 -0.65 -28.46
C LEU A 131 2.13 -0.72 -26.96
N LEU A 132 1.27 -0.12 -26.16
CA LEU A 132 1.25 -0.25 -24.71
C LEU A 132 0.16 -1.24 -24.30
N PHE A 133 0.59 -2.36 -23.72
CA PHE A 133 -0.27 -3.36 -23.12
C PHE A 133 -0.46 -3.03 -21.64
N VAL A 134 -1.71 -2.96 -21.19
CA VAL A 134 -2.09 -2.73 -19.79
C VAL A 134 -2.90 -3.93 -19.32
N THR A 135 -2.48 -4.53 -18.21
CA THR A 135 -3.22 -5.61 -17.56
C THR A 135 -3.44 -5.32 -16.09
N LYS A 136 -4.63 -5.62 -15.58
CA LYS A 136 -4.97 -5.48 -14.16
C LYS A 136 -5.93 -6.60 -13.77
N LEU A 137 -5.52 -7.40 -12.79
CA LEU A 137 -6.37 -8.41 -12.17
C LEU A 137 -7.19 -7.75 -11.05
N SER A 138 -8.51 -7.87 -11.15
CA SER A 138 -9.50 -7.31 -10.24
C SER A 138 -10.50 -8.36 -9.76
N PRO A 139 -10.09 -9.33 -8.91
CA PRO A 139 -10.92 -10.47 -8.54
C PRO A 139 -12.24 -10.06 -7.86
N ASN A 140 -12.23 -8.92 -7.17
CA ASN A 140 -13.39 -8.38 -6.44
C ASN A 140 -14.20 -7.39 -7.30
N LEU A 141 -13.99 -7.40 -8.62
CA LEU A 141 -14.70 -6.56 -9.60
C LEU A 141 -14.54 -5.07 -9.36
N GLU A 142 -13.43 -4.65 -8.75
CA GLU A 142 -13.15 -3.25 -8.53
C GLU A 142 -13.06 -2.46 -9.85
N ALA A 143 -13.56 -1.23 -9.84
CA ALA A 143 -13.51 -0.36 -11.00
C ALA A 143 -12.06 0.05 -11.29
N VAL A 144 -11.64 -0.12 -12.55
CA VAL A 144 -10.32 0.28 -13.05
C VAL A 144 -10.50 1.51 -13.93
N LYS A 145 -9.84 2.62 -13.59
CA LYS A 145 -9.78 3.81 -14.45
C LYS A 145 -8.38 3.91 -15.04
N ILE A 146 -8.29 4.13 -16.34
CA ILE A 146 -7.03 4.31 -17.06
C ILE A 146 -7.07 5.69 -17.69
N SER A 147 -6.02 6.48 -17.50
CA SER A 147 -5.83 7.79 -18.12
C SER A 147 -4.46 7.85 -18.76
N VAL A 148 -4.42 8.20 -20.04
CA VAL A 148 -3.20 8.35 -20.83
C VAL A 148 -3.01 9.82 -21.12
N TYR A 149 -1.85 10.35 -20.76
CA TYR A 149 -1.46 11.72 -21.03
C TYR A 149 -0.25 11.73 -21.96
N ALA A 150 -0.29 12.53 -23.01
CA ALA A 150 0.85 12.77 -23.90
C ALA A 150 1.56 14.06 -23.50
N ASN A 151 2.89 14.07 -23.56
CA ASN A 151 3.69 15.26 -23.30
C ASN A 151 3.73 16.15 -24.56
N ASN A 152 3.29 17.40 -24.41
CA ASN A 152 3.38 18.43 -25.45
C ASN A 152 4.34 19.53 -24.98
N ASP A 153 5.65 19.29 -25.14
CA ASP A 153 6.83 20.16 -24.88
C ASP A 153 6.96 20.86 -23.50
N SER A 154 5.88 20.98 -22.73
CA SER A 154 5.79 21.75 -21.48
C SER A 154 4.84 21.13 -20.46
N ASP A 155 3.87 20.31 -20.87
CA ASP A 155 2.93 19.65 -19.96
C ASP A 155 2.35 18.34 -20.52
N TYR A 156 1.78 17.52 -19.64
CA TYR A 156 1.07 16.28 -19.95
C TYR A 156 -0.43 16.55 -20.17
N GLN A 157 -0.88 16.46 -21.42
CA GLN A 157 -2.28 16.62 -21.80
C GLN A 157 -2.99 15.28 -21.88
N LEU A 158 -4.21 15.19 -21.33
CA LEU A 158 -5.02 13.97 -21.38
C LEU A 158 -5.42 13.67 -22.83
N VAL A 159 -4.98 12.53 -23.36
CA VAL A 159 -5.30 12.07 -24.73
C VAL A 159 -6.28 10.89 -24.74
N HIS A 160 -6.39 10.15 -23.63
CA HIS A 160 -7.36 9.07 -23.51
C HIS A 160 -7.75 8.86 -22.04
N ALA A 161 -9.02 8.53 -21.79
CA ALA A 161 -9.50 8.09 -20.50
C ALA A 161 -10.61 7.05 -20.65
N GLU A 162 -10.56 5.98 -19.84
CA GLU A 162 -11.63 5.00 -19.75
C GLU A 162 -11.86 4.56 -18.31
N SER A 163 -13.08 4.09 -18.03
CA SER A 163 -13.45 3.47 -16.76
C SER A 163 -14.11 2.12 -17.05
N ILE A 164 -13.57 1.08 -16.44
CA ILE A 164 -13.95 -0.31 -16.65
C ILE A 164 -14.47 -0.82 -15.32
N LYS A 165 -15.65 -1.44 -15.34
CA LYS A 165 -16.32 -1.99 -14.14
C LYS A 165 -16.73 -3.42 -14.42
N ASP A 166 -16.91 -4.20 -13.36
CA ASP A 166 -17.47 -5.55 -13.42
C ASP A 166 -16.65 -6.53 -14.30
N VAL A 167 -15.32 -6.30 -14.40
CA VAL A 167 -14.39 -7.15 -15.15
C VAL A 167 -13.27 -7.62 -14.25
N GLN A 168 -13.11 -8.94 -14.11
CA GLN A 168 -12.05 -9.51 -13.29
C GLN A 168 -10.66 -9.39 -13.89
N ASN A 169 -10.52 -9.51 -15.21
CA ASN A 169 -9.23 -9.45 -15.88
C ASN A 169 -9.27 -8.35 -16.92
N VAL A 170 -8.84 -7.16 -16.53
CA VAL A 170 -8.78 -6.01 -17.42
C VAL A 170 -7.55 -6.14 -18.29
N GLN A 171 -7.76 -6.14 -19.61
CA GLN A 171 -6.70 -6.15 -20.63
C GLN A 171 -7.01 -5.05 -21.64
N ARG A 172 -6.03 -4.18 -21.89
CA ARG A 172 -6.12 -3.07 -22.83
C ARG A 172 -4.84 -2.95 -23.64
N VAL A 173 -5.00 -2.47 -24.87
CA VAL A 173 -3.89 -2.16 -25.76
C VAL A 173 -4.10 -0.76 -26.30
N PHE A 174 -3.12 0.11 -26.10
CA PHE A 174 -3.11 1.46 -26.64
C PHE A 174 -2.03 1.58 -27.69
N LYS A 175 -2.38 2.13 -28.85
CA LYS A 175 -1.39 2.54 -29.85
C LYS A 175 -0.90 3.94 -29.50
N LEU A 176 0.38 4.07 -29.24
CA LEU A 176 1.04 5.32 -28.87
C LEU A 176 1.92 5.79 -30.04
N GLU A 177 1.72 7.01 -30.50
CA GLU A 177 2.68 7.63 -31.43
C GLU A 177 4.01 7.92 -30.71
N LYS A 178 5.06 8.23 -31.46
CA LYS A 178 6.38 8.54 -30.89
C LYS A 178 6.28 9.72 -29.92
N GLY A 179 6.84 9.59 -28.71
CA GLY A 179 6.76 10.63 -27.69
C GLY A 179 6.77 10.09 -26.26
N ASN A 180 6.59 11.01 -25.32
CA ASN A 180 6.60 10.71 -23.89
C ASN A 180 5.17 10.73 -23.34
N TYR A 181 4.83 9.74 -22.54
CA TYR A 181 3.49 9.56 -21.98
C TYR A 181 3.55 9.34 -20.47
N LYS A 182 2.50 9.80 -19.80
CA LYS A 182 2.21 9.47 -18.41
C LYS A 182 0.93 8.64 -18.40
N ILE A 183 1.01 7.45 -17.83
CA ILE A 183 -0.12 6.52 -17.71
C ILE A 183 -0.53 6.50 -16.24
N VAL A 184 -1.77 6.85 -15.95
CA VAL A 184 -2.33 6.85 -14.60
C VAL A 184 -3.43 5.81 -14.54
N ILE A 185 -3.28 4.82 -13.66
CA ILE A 185 -4.25 3.76 -13.44
C ILE A 185 -4.70 3.81 -12.00
N SER A 186 -6.01 3.94 -11.77
CA SER A 186 -6.58 3.89 -10.41
C SER A 186 -7.54 2.71 -10.23
N SER A 187 -7.39 2.02 -9.10
CA SER A 187 -8.11 0.83 -8.70
C SER A 187 -7.94 0.62 -7.20
N ASP A 188 -8.93 0.08 -6.48
CA ASP A 188 -8.85 -0.20 -5.02
C ASP A 188 -8.40 0.99 -4.15
N ASN A 189 -8.85 2.21 -4.50
CA ASN A 189 -8.42 3.47 -3.87
C ASN A 189 -6.89 3.71 -3.94
N LYS A 190 -6.20 3.05 -4.85
CA LYS A 190 -4.78 3.24 -5.16
C LYS A 190 -4.64 3.82 -6.55
N GLU A 191 -3.58 4.60 -6.74
CA GLU A 191 -3.19 5.18 -8.01
C GLU A 191 -1.77 4.71 -8.35
N PHE A 192 -1.59 4.26 -9.58
CA PHE A 192 -0.33 3.81 -10.15
C PHE A 192 -0.01 4.70 -11.33
N THR A 193 1.19 5.28 -11.32
CA THR A 193 1.66 6.15 -12.40
C THR A 193 2.92 5.55 -13.02
N GLU A 194 2.92 5.41 -14.34
CA GLU A 194 4.06 4.95 -15.13
C GLU A 194 4.39 6.00 -16.22
N PHE A 195 5.67 6.22 -16.48
CA PHE A 195 6.12 7.07 -17.58
C PHE A 195 6.67 6.20 -18.71
N ILE A 196 6.17 6.42 -19.92
CA ILE A 196 6.52 5.64 -21.11
C ILE A 196 7.17 6.59 -22.12
N ASN A 197 8.36 6.23 -22.60
CA ASN A 197 9.04 6.97 -23.66
C ASN A 197 9.17 6.04 -24.87
N ASN A 198 8.52 6.41 -25.97
CA ASN A 198 8.44 5.63 -27.22
C ASN A 198 9.13 6.36 -28.37
#